data_AF-A0A1G5FHB0-F1
#
_entry.id   AF-A0A1G5FHB0-F1
#
_cell.length_a   1.000
_cell.length_b   1.000
_cell.length_c   1.000
_cell.angle_alpha   90.00
_cell.angle_beta   90.00
_cell.angle_gamma   90.00
#
_symmetry.space_group_name_H-M   'P 1'
#
loop_
_entity.id
_entity.type
_entity.pdbx_description
1 polymer ?
#
loop_
_entity_poly.entity_id
_entity_poly.type
_entity_poly.pdbx_seq_one_letter_code
_entity_poly.pdbx_strand_id
1 'polypeptide(L)'
;MELVRIQEKLESKHHIFMVYRNQVNKDLERSGFEAIHENKPQEFLEALFKLLSEAIEDEDPKLQQLYYLADVQEKNLEHGIVLGFLSREWIKIKYRLNQ
;
A
#
# COMPACT_ATOMS: atom_id res chain seq x y z
N MET A 1 -13.36 -7.65 -0.86
CA MET A 1 -12.29 -6.75 -1.34
C MET A 1 -10.94 -7.32 -0.95
N GLU A 2 -9.91 -7.19 -1.80
CA GLU A 2 -8.59 -7.81 -1.58
C GLU A 2 -7.85 -7.21 -0.36
N LEU A 3 -8.05 -5.92 -0.08
CA LEU A 3 -7.56 -5.22 1.12
C LEU A 3 -7.98 -5.92 2.42
N VAL A 4 -9.28 -6.25 2.54
CA VAL A 4 -9.85 -6.92 3.71
C VAL A 4 -9.18 -8.28 3.94
N ARG A 5 -8.89 -9.03 2.88
CA ARG A 5 -8.18 -10.32 2.98
C ARG A 5 -6.72 -10.17 3.38
N ILE A 6 -6.04 -9.10 2.96
CA ILE A 6 -4.65 -8.82 3.35
C ILE A 6 -4.64 -8.43 4.84
N GLN A 7 -5.54 -7.53 5.25
CA GLN A 7 -5.70 -7.11 6.63
C GLN A 7 -5.97 -8.31 7.56
N GLU A 8 -6.97 -9.15 7.25
CA GLU A 8 -7.30 -10.36 8.01
C GLU A 8 -6.07 -11.28 8.20
N LYS A 9 -5.20 -11.38 7.19
CA LYS A 9 -4.00 -12.22 7.28
C LYS A 9 -2.88 -11.58 8.09
N LEU A 10 -2.68 -10.28 7.99
CA LEU A 10 -1.71 -9.55 8.81
C LEU A 10 -2.13 -9.59 10.30
N GLU A 11 -3.43 -9.51 10.56
CA GLU A 11 -4.00 -9.66 11.91
C GLU A 11 -3.92 -11.09 12.44
N SER A 12 -4.01 -12.10 11.57
CA SER A 12 -4.01 -13.52 11.97
C SER A 12 -2.75 -13.99 12.69
N LYS A 13 -1.56 -13.44 12.34
CA LYS A 13 -0.28 -13.81 12.95
C LYS A 13 0.67 -12.62 12.97
N HIS A 14 1.07 -12.20 14.16
CA HIS A 14 1.99 -11.07 14.37
C HIS A 14 3.32 -11.21 13.59
N HIS A 15 3.87 -12.42 13.48
CA HIS A 15 5.07 -12.66 12.68
C HIS A 15 4.89 -12.33 11.19
N ILE A 16 3.73 -12.64 10.61
CA ILE A 16 3.41 -12.33 9.21
C ILE A 16 3.37 -10.81 9.02
N PHE A 17 2.74 -10.08 9.94
CA PHE A 17 2.72 -8.63 9.94
C PHE A 17 4.12 -8.02 9.99
N MET A 18 5.00 -8.49 10.89
CA MET A 18 6.36 -7.99 11.00
C MET A 18 7.18 -8.20 9.71
N VAL A 19 7.05 -9.36 9.06
CA VAL A 19 7.70 -9.63 7.76
C VAL A 19 7.16 -8.70 6.68
N TYR A 20 5.85 -8.49 6.64
CA TYR A 20 5.20 -7.59 5.68
C TYR A 20 5.66 -6.15 5.85
N ARG A 21 5.56 -5.61 7.06
CA ARG A 21 6.01 -4.26 7.40
C ARG A 21 7.48 -4.03 7.05
N ASN A 22 8.36 -4.96 7.39
CA ASN A 22 9.79 -4.83 7.07
C ASN A 22 10.07 -4.82 5.57
N GLN A 23 9.32 -5.59 4.78
CA GLN A 23 9.46 -5.57 3.32
C GLN A 23 8.99 -4.24 2.74
N VAL A 24 7.80 -3.78 3.15
CA VAL A 24 7.23 -2.52 2.68
C VAL A 24 8.15 -1.35 3.04
N ASN A 25 8.60 -1.25 4.30
CA ASN A 25 9.49 -0.16 4.73
C ASN A 25 10.80 -0.13 3.95
N LYS A 26 11.39 -1.30 3.64
CA LYS A 26 12.59 -1.35 2.78
C LYS A 26 12.33 -0.80 1.38
N ASP A 27 11.17 -1.07 0.81
CA ASP A 27 10.82 -0.60 -0.54
C ASP A 27 10.40 0.89 -0.54
N LEU A 28 9.83 1.39 0.57
CA LEU A 28 9.60 2.82 0.81
C LEU A 28 10.92 3.60 0.90
N GLU A 29 11.83 3.16 1.78
CA GLU A 29 13.14 3.80 1.97
C GLU A 29 13.97 3.84 0.68
N ARG A 30 13.93 2.76 -0.12
CA ARG A 30 14.57 2.71 -1.45
C ARG A 30 14.02 3.72 -2.45
N SER A 31 12.75 4.08 -2.27
CA SER A 31 12.04 5.04 -3.11
C SER A 31 12.10 6.46 -2.55
N GLY A 32 12.83 6.68 -1.44
CA GLY A 32 12.99 7.99 -0.81
C GLY A 32 11.90 8.38 0.18
N PHE A 33 10.99 7.46 0.53
CA PHE A 33 9.94 7.68 1.53
C PHE A 33 10.41 7.31 2.94
N GLU A 34 9.80 7.91 3.95
CA GLU A 34 10.01 7.54 5.35
C GLU A 34 9.37 6.18 5.67
N ALA A 35 9.99 5.46 6.62
CA ALA A 35 9.47 4.19 7.11
C ALA A 35 8.27 4.39 8.03
N ILE A 36 7.32 3.45 7.95
CA ILE A 36 6.07 3.47 8.74
C ILE A 36 6.29 2.67 10.03
N HIS A 37 6.04 3.30 11.18
CA HIS A 37 6.43 2.79 12.50
C HIS A 37 5.32 2.10 13.30
N GLU A 38 4.11 2.11 12.76
CA GLU A 38 2.89 1.57 13.32
C GLU A 38 3.03 0.07 13.55
N ASN A 39 2.66 -0.38 14.76
CA ASN A 39 2.86 -1.75 15.22
C ASN A 39 1.58 -2.59 15.16
N LYS A 40 0.46 -2.00 14.75
CA LYS A 40 -0.78 -2.73 14.47
C LYS A 40 -1.02 -2.79 12.95
N PRO A 41 -1.47 -3.93 12.42
CA PRO A 41 -1.75 -4.09 10.99
C PRO A 41 -2.64 -3.00 10.40
N GLN A 42 -3.74 -2.69 11.07
CA GLN A 42 -4.69 -1.68 10.60
C GLN A 42 -4.04 -0.28 10.54
N GLU A 43 -3.44 0.16 11.65
CA GLU A 43 -2.76 1.47 11.74
C GLU A 43 -1.66 1.59 10.68
N PHE A 44 -0.90 0.52 10.45
CA PHE A 44 0.13 0.46 9.41
C PHE A 44 -0.44 0.59 7.99
N LEU A 45 -1.51 -0.12 7.67
CA LEU A 45 -2.14 -0.05 6.35
C LEU A 45 -2.78 1.32 6.10
N GLU A 46 -3.38 1.94 7.12
CA GLU A 46 -3.94 3.29 7.03
C GLU A 46 -2.84 4.34 6.79
N ALA A 47 -1.73 4.27 7.53
CA ALA A 47 -0.58 5.15 7.33
C ALA A 47 0.04 4.98 5.94
N LEU A 48 0.17 3.74 5.46
CA LEU A 48 0.69 3.42 4.14
C LEU A 48 -0.23 3.93 3.02
N PHE A 49 -1.54 3.76 3.18
CA PHE A 49 -2.52 4.28 2.24
C PHE A 49 -2.38 5.80 2.14
N LYS A 50 -2.33 6.49 3.29
CA LYS A 50 -2.19 7.94 3.34
C LYS A 50 -0.91 8.43 2.65
N LEU A 51 0.24 7.84 2.99
CA LEU A 51 1.53 8.19 2.39
C LEU A 51 1.51 8.06 0.86
N LEU A 52 0.96 6.95 0.34
CA LEU A 52 0.91 6.71 -1.09
C LEU A 52 -0.10 7.63 -1.80
N SER A 53 -1.24 7.94 -1.17
CA SER A 53 -2.20 8.92 -1.70
C SER A 53 -1.59 10.31 -1.78
N GLU A 54 -0.90 10.77 -0.74
CA GLU A 54 -0.22 12.07 -0.74
C GLU A 54 0.85 12.14 -1.84
N ALA A 55 1.62 11.06 -2.03
CA ALA A 55 2.61 10.99 -3.11
C ALA A 55 2.00 11.05 -4.51
N ILE A 56 0.81 10.48 -4.70
CA ILE A 56 0.09 10.52 -5.98
C ILE A 56 -0.50 11.91 -6.23
N GLU A 57 -1.05 12.56 -5.20
CA GLU A 57 -1.63 13.91 -5.32
C GLU A 57 -0.55 14.98 -5.60
N ASP A 58 0.69 14.81 -5.08
CA ASP A 58 1.81 15.72 -5.33
C ASP A 58 2.49 15.51 -6.70
N GLU A 59 2.35 14.33 -7.33
CA GLU A 59 2.98 14.01 -8.62
C GLU A 59 2.06 14.29 -9.84
N ASP A 60 2.22 15.50 -10.39
CA ASP A 60 1.82 15.95 -11.74
C ASP A 60 0.36 16.46 -11.93
N PRO A 61 0.18 17.81 -11.99
CA PRO A 61 -1.10 18.45 -12.32
C PRO A 61 -1.73 18.00 -13.65
N LYS A 62 -0.95 17.46 -14.59
CA LYS A 62 -1.47 16.93 -15.86
C LYS A 62 -2.18 15.58 -15.69
N LEU A 63 -1.76 14.78 -14.72
CA LEU A 63 -2.37 13.51 -14.40
C LEU A 63 -3.77 13.73 -13.81
N GLN A 64 -3.89 14.70 -12.91
CA GLN A 64 -5.17 15.17 -12.35
C GLN A 64 -6.13 15.68 -13.44
N GLN A 65 -5.61 16.47 -14.40
CA GLN A 65 -6.39 16.91 -15.56
C GLN A 65 -6.86 15.74 -16.44
N LEU A 66 -6.03 14.72 -16.64
CA LEU A 66 -6.37 13.51 -17.40
C LEU A 66 -7.47 12.70 -16.71
N TYR A 67 -7.42 12.57 -15.38
CA TYR A 67 -8.45 11.90 -14.60
C TYR A 67 -9.79 12.62 -14.69
N TYR A 68 -9.77 13.96 -14.56
CA TYR A 68 -10.96 14.80 -14.74
C TYR A 68 -11.55 14.67 -16.16
N LEU A 69 -10.71 14.66 -17.20
CA LEU A 69 -11.16 14.52 -18.60
C LEU A 69 -11.71 13.13 -18.94
N ALA A 70 -11.27 12.09 -18.23
CA ALA A 70 -11.66 10.70 -18.49
C ALA A 70 -12.94 10.27 -17.75
N ASP A 71 -13.60 11.17 -17.00
CA ASP A 71 -14.73 10.87 -16.10
C ASP A 71 -14.42 9.74 -15.10
N VAL A 72 -13.13 9.60 -14.75
CA VAL A 72 -12.69 8.64 -13.74
C VAL A 72 -12.51 9.39 -12.43
N GLN A 73 -13.24 8.98 -11.40
CA GLN A 73 -13.03 9.52 -10.06
C GLN A 73 -11.61 9.18 -9.60
N GLU A 74 -10.77 10.21 -9.39
CA GLU A 74 -9.38 10.12 -8.90
C GLU A 74 -9.21 9.11 -7.77
N LYS A 75 -10.12 9.17 -6.79
CA LYS A 75 -10.17 8.25 -5.66
C LYS A 75 -10.20 6.78 -6.08
N ASN A 76 -10.93 6.41 -7.13
CA ASN A 76 -11.01 5.01 -7.57
C ASN A 76 -9.71 4.54 -8.24
N LEU A 77 -8.96 5.44 -8.88
CA LEU A 77 -7.69 5.16 -9.53
C LEU A 77 -6.54 5.09 -8.52
N GLU A 78 -6.46 6.05 -7.60
CA GLU A 78 -5.54 6.02 -6.45
C GLU A 78 -5.74 4.76 -5.61
N HIS A 79 -6.99 4.45 -5.25
CA HIS A 79 -7.30 3.21 -4.54
C HIS A 79 -6.86 1.99 -5.37
N GLY A 80 -7.03 2.01 -6.70
CA GLY A 80 -6.56 0.93 -7.58
C GLY A 80 -5.03 0.77 -7.60
N ILE A 81 -4.29 1.87 -7.64
CA ILE A 81 -2.82 1.89 -7.61
C ILE A 81 -2.31 1.39 -6.26
N VAL A 82 -2.86 1.92 -5.16
CA VAL A 82 -2.50 1.50 -3.79
C VAL A 82 -2.84 0.03 -3.56
N LEU A 83 -4.04 -0.43 -3.97
CA LEU A 83 -4.41 -1.85 -3.92
C LEU A 83 -3.46 -2.72 -4.74
N GLY A 84 -3.09 -2.29 -5.94
CA GLY A 84 -2.13 -2.99 -6.80
C GLY A 84 -0.76 -3.13 -6.15
N PHE A 85 -0.27 -2.09 -5.47
CA PHE A 85 0.96 -2.12 -4.69
C PHE A 85 0.86 -3.10 -3.52
N LEU A 86 -0.19 -2.99 -2.69
CA LEU A 86 -0.40 -3.85 -1.53
C LEU A 86 -0.50 -5.33 -1.91
N SER A 87 -1.25 -5.65 -2.97
CA SER A 87 -1.39 -7.01 -3.49
C SER A 87 -0.07 -7.56 -4.03
N ARG A 88 0.74 -6.74 -4.71
CA ARG A 88 2.07 -7.14 -5.19
C ARG A 88 3.01 -7.48 -4.04
N GLU A 89 3.06 -6.65 -3.01
CA GLU A 89 3.90 -6.90 -1.82
C GLU A 89 3.45 -8.16 -1.07
N TRP A 90 2.13 -8.35 -0.94
CA TRP A 90 1.58 -9.56 -0.35
C TRP A 90 1.99 -10.83 -1.12
N ILE A 91 1.95 -10.79 -2.46
CA ILE A 91 2.37 -11.93 -3.29
C ILE A 91 3.85 -12.28 -3.05
N LYS A 92 4.75 -11.29 -3.00
CA LYS A 92 6.19 -11.52 -2.74
C LYS A 92 6.45 -12.23 -1.40
N ILE A 93 5.62 -11.98 -0.39
CA ILE A 93 5.78 -12.57 0.94
C ILE A 93 5.09 -13.92 1.04
N LYS A 94 3.91 -14.09 0.43
CA LYS A 94 3.20 -15.37 0.39
C LYS A 94 4.07 -16.50 -0.16
N TYR A 95 4.87 -16.24 -1.20
CA TYR A 95 5.81 -17.24 -1.73
C TYR A 95 6.94 -17.59 -0.75
N ARG A 96 7.41 -16.63 0.06
CA ARG A 96 8.45 -16.85 1.08
C ARG A 96 7.93 -17.55 2.33
N LEU A 97 6.66 -17.36 2.68
CA LEU A 97 6.02 -17.99 3.84
C LEU A 97 5.51 -19.42 3.59
N ASN A 98 5.40 -19.84 2.33
CA ASN A 98 4.98 -21.18 1.92
C ASN A 98 6.17 -22.13 1.61
N GLN A 99 7.41 -21.66 1.76
CA GLN A 99 8.63 -22.48 1.78
C GLN A 99 8.96 -22.85 3.22
#